data_AF-A0AAV2R4Q8-F1
#
_entry.id   AF-A0AAV2R4Q8-F1
#
_cell.length_a   1.000
_cell.length_b   1.000
_cell.length_c   1.000
_cell.angle_alpha   90.00
_cell.angle_beta   90.00
_cell.angle_gamma   90.00
#
_symmetry.space_group_name_H-M   'P 1'
#
loop_
_entity.id
_entity.type
_entity.pdbx_description
1 polymer ?
#
loop_
_entity_poly.entity_id
_entity_poly.type
_entity_poly.pdbx_seq_one_letter_code
_entity_poly.pdbx_strand_id
1 'polypeptide(L)'
;MFRYIQSWAGRIGALVAVCLLVLSVRAFVYKQMLMSNLEYAEANRIMANSIDTSSFNIIHPLNRDKENLSKNKNVLENYLSAEKHISFKNEYDNINILKTDSTIKTQNDNKSSSFIENQNQTLQNNVNKTNLSDTSYYNSSTPEATDNEDGISMCPMYPPDLKGPILVQEEVSEVSKEARQDVLKGGSWAPTRCRARYRLAIIVPYRDRKLQILPFLQHMHQLLKRQQLNYTIYFVEQHGEELFNRACLLNLGYLEAKKEGPWDCFAFHDVDMLPEDDRNLYHCSLQPRHLAVATSAHKYRSASTLSFYKYYGGAALMTSDQIEKVNGWSNRYWGWGGEDDDMWRRIALENMAVWRLPPQIARYKMLGHKPQPRNEKSRDLVTKFTGDHPKDGLNSLKYKLLNVTKYDLYTSLIVDISLNKDVT
;
A
#
# COMPACT_ATOMS: atom_id res chain seq x y z
N MET A 1 31.80 -60.83 3.60
CA MET A 1 30.87 -60.21 2.63
C MET A 1 29.46 -60.00 3.21
N PHE A 2 28.82 -61.00 3.83
CA PHE A 2 27.45 -60.90 4.36
C PHE A 2 27.20 -59.83 5.44
N ARG A 3 28.16 -59.57 6.34
CA ARG A 3 28.01 -58.54 7.39
C ARG A 3 28.05 -57.09 6.88
N TYR A 4 28.66 -56.84 5.73
CA TYR A 4 28.73 -55.51 5.13
C TYR A 4 27.41 -55.13 4.43
N ILE A 5 26.71 -56.10 3.85
CA ILE A 5 25.45 -55.88 3.13
C ILE A 5 24.30 -55.54 4.10
N GLN A 6 24.26 -56.18 5.28
CA GLN A 6 23.26 -55.87 6.32
C GLN A 6 23.43 -54.46 6.91
N SER A 7 24.67 -53.96 7.04
CA SER A 7 24.94 -52.61 7.51
C SER A 7 24.49 -51.53 6.52
N TRP A 8 24.51 -51.81 5.21
CA TRP A 8 24.09 -50.86 4.18
C TRP A 8 22.57 -50.82 4.04
N ALA A 9 21.90 -51.97 4.10
CA ALA A 9 20.43 -52.04 4.07
C ALA A 9 19.79 -51.28 5.25
N GLY A 10 20.36 -51.39 6.46
CA GLY A 10 19.88 -50.64 7.63
C GLY A 10 20.08 -49.12 7.51
N ARG A 11 21.19 -48.68 6.90
CA ARG A 11 21.47 -47.24 6.67
C ARG A 11 20.59 -46.64 5.58
N ILE A 12 20.30 -47.38 4.51
CA ILE A 12 19.37 -46.95 3.46
C ILE A 12 17.94 -46.89 4.01
N GLY A 13 17.52 -47.87 4.81
CA GLY A 13 16.21 -47.86 5.47
C GLY A 13 16.02 -46.66 6.39
N ALA A 14 17.04 -46.29 7.17
CA ALA A 14 17.02 -45.10 8.02
C ALA A 14 16.94 -43.80 7.20
N LEU A 15 17.67 -43.69 6.09
CA LEU A 15 17.63 -42.54 5.19
C LEU A 15 16.27 -42.36 4.51
N VAL A 16 15.65 -43.46 4.06
CA VAL A 16 14.31 -43.44 3.48
C VAL A 16 13.25 -43.04 4.51
N ALA A 17 13.36 -43.55 5.74
CA ALA A 17 12.45 -43.18 6.82
C ALA A 17 12.55 -41.69 7.17
N VAL A 18 13.76 -41.13 7.26
CA VAL A 18 13.97 -39.68 7.49
C VAL A 18 13.42 -38.85 6.34
N CYS A 19 13.63 -39.24 5.08
CA CYS A 19 13.06 -38.56 3.92
C CYS A 19 11.52 -38.56 3.92
N LEU A 20 10.89 -39.70 4.22
CA LEU A 20 9.44 -39.80 4.32
C LEU A 20 8.89 -38.95 5.47
N LEU A 21 9.59 -38.90 6.60
CA LEU A 21 9.20 -38.08 7.75
C LEU A 21 9.30 -36.58 7.41
N VAL A 22 10.37 -36.14 6.75
CA VAL A 22 10.53 -34.75 6.27
C VAL A 22 9.45 -34.38 5.25
N LEU A 23 9.11 -35.27 4.32
CA LEU A 23 8.04 -35.04 3.34
C LEU A 23 6.66 -34.95 4.02
N SER A 24 6.38 -35.81 5.01
CA SER A 24 5.12 -35.78 5.75
C SER A 24 4.96 -34.50 6.59
N VAL A 25 6.03 -34.02 7.23
CA VAL A 25 6.03 -32.75 7.98
C VAL A 25 5.87 -31.57 7.03
N ARG A 26 6.54 -31.56 5.86
CA ARG A 26 6.34 -30.52 4.83
C ARG A 26 4.90 -30.49 4.31
N ALA A 27 4.31 -31.64 4.02
CA ALA A 27 2.92 -31.73 3.57
C ALA A 27 1.94 -31.25 4.66
N PHE A 28 2.21 -31.57 5.94
CA PHE A 28 1.40 -31.11 7.07
C PHE A 28 1.48 -29.59 7.25
N VAL A 29 2.67 -28.99 7.19
CA VAL A 29 2.86 -27.53 7.27
C VAL A 29 2.21 -26.84 6.07
N TYR A 30 2.35 -27.38 4.87
CA TYR A 30 1.72 -26.83 3.67
C TYR A 30 0.19 -26.89 3.74
N LYS A 31 -0.36 -27.99 4.27
CA LYS A 31 -1.79 -28.13 4.55
C LYS A 31 -2.26 -27.10 5.59
N GLN A 32 -1.50 -26.89 6.66
CA GLN A 32 -1.86 -25.89 7.69
C GLN A 32 -1.80 -24.45 7.14
N MET A 33 -0.83 -24.12 6.28
CA MET A 33 -0.76 -22.84 5.57
C MET A 33 -1.90 -22.63 4.57
N LEU A 34 -2.29 -23.67 3.83
CA LEU A 34 -3.44 -23.59 2.93
C LEU A 34 -4.74 -23.39 3.70
N MET A 35 -4.92 -24.08 4.82
CA MET A 35 -6.09 -23.94 5.69
C MET A 35 -6.14 -22.54 6.31
N SER A 36 -5.01 -21.97 6.78
CA SER A 36 -5.00 -20.60 7.31
C SER A 36 -5.25 -19.54 6.23
N ASN A 37 -4.78 -19.76 5.00
CA ASN A 37 -5.02 -18.86 3.87
C ASN A 37 -6.47 -18.96 3.35
N LEU A 38 -7.07 -20.16 3.40
CA LEU A 38 -8.48 -20.37 3.09
C LEU A 38 -9.36 -19.74 4.16
N GLU A 39 -9.06 -19.95 5.45
CA GLU A 39 -9.75 -19.30 6.57
C GLU A 39 -9.60 -17.76 6.51
N TYR A 40 -8.45 -17.23 6.09
CA TYR A 40 -8.24 -15.79 5.90
C TYR A 40 -8.97 -15.23 4.67
N ALA A 41 -8.99 -15.97 3.56
CA ALA A 41 -9.77 -15.60 2.38
C ALA A 41 -11.27 -15.66 2.65
N GLU A 42 -11.72 -16.63 3.44
CA GLU A 42 -13.10 -16.79 3.87
C GLU A 42 -13.48 -15.74 4.92
N ALA A 43 -12.60 -15.38 5.86
CA ALA A 43 -12.80 -14.25 6.78
C ALA A 43 -12.89 -12.91 6.04
N ASN A 44 -12.08 -12.70 5.00
CA ASN A 44 -12.18 -11.50 4.15
C ASN A 44 -13.43 -11.51 3.26
N ARG A 45 -13.88 -12.69 2.80
CA ARG A 45 -15.13 -12.84 2.05
C ARG A 45 -16.36 -12.65 2.93
N ILE A 46 -16.32 -13.12 4.18
CA ILE A 46 -17.35 -12.93 5.20
C ILE A 46 -17.39 -11.45 5.61
N MET A 47 -16.25 -10.80 5.87
CA MET A 47 -16.20 -9.35 6.15
C MET A 47 -16.64 -8.48 4.97
N ALA A 48 -16.37 -8.90 3.73
CA ALA A 48 -16.84 -8.19 2.53
C ALA A 48 -18.35 -8.37 2.29
N ASN A 49 -18.94 -9.48 2.74
CA ASN A 49 -20.37 -9.78 2.58
C ASN A 49 -21.21 -9.38 3.81
N SER A 50 -20.60 -9.09 4.95
CA SER A 50 -21.26 -8.67 6.19
C SER A 50 -21.27 -7.15 6.39
N ILE A 51 -21.24 -6.37 5.30
CA ILE A 51 -21.54 -4.94 5.36
C ILE A 51 -23.05 -4.81 5.56
N ASP A 52 -23.49 -5.08 6.79
CA ASP A 52 -24.68 -4.52 7.37
C ASP A 52 -24.24 -3.65 8.54
N THR A 53 -24.65 -2.39 8.49
CA THR A 53 -24.19 -1.30 9.33
C THR A 53 -24.89 -1.35 10.68
N SER A 54 -24.30 -1.97 11.69
CA SER A 54 -24.46 -1.54 13.09
C SER A 54 -23.48 -2.26 14.01
N SER A 55 -22.82 -1.48 14.86
CA SER A 55 -22.19 -1.92 16.13
C SER A 55 -20.83 -2.63 16.02
N PHE A 56 -19.73 -1.86 16.13
CA PHE A 56 -18.49 -2.37 16.71
C PHE A 56 -18.00 -1.41 17.80
N ASN A 57 -18.27 -1.78 19.06
CA ASN A 57 -17.53 -1.30 20.22
C ASN A 57 -16.17 -2.00 20.24
N ILE A 58 -15.09 -1.21 20.15
CA ILE A 58 -13.72 -1.72 20.17
C ILE A 58 -13.29 -1.92 21.63
N ILE A 59 -13.07 -3.18 22.02
CA ILE A 59 -12.36 -3.55 23.24
C ILE A 59 -10.85 -3.56 22.92
N HIS A 60 -10.08 -2.73 23.62
CA HIS A 60 -8.61 -2.74 23.62
C HIS A 60 -8.07 -4.06 24.21
N PRO A 61 -7.08 -4.72 23.57
CA PRO A 61 -6.23 -5.68 24.26
C PRO A 61 -4.77 -5.20 24.23
N LEU A 62 -4.34 -4.56 25.31
CA LEU A 62 -2.96 -4.65 25.79
C LEU A 62 -2.84 -5.96 26.60
N ASN A 63 -1.67 -6.59 26.49
CA ASN A 63 -1.24 -7.89 27.07
C ASN A 63 -1.56 -9.15 26.27
N ARG A 64 -0.56 -9.63 25.52
CA ARG A 64 -0.17 -11.05 25.47
C ARG A 64 1.29 -11.22 25.05
N ASP A 65 2.09 -11.55 26.07
CA ASP A 65 3.21 -12.50 26.13
C ASP A 65 4.43 -12.39 25.20
N LYS A 66 5.57 -12.10 25.84
CA LYS A 66 6.95 -12.04 25.32
C LYS A 66 7.61 -13.42 25.05
N GLU A 67 6.88 -14.54 25.07
CA GLU A 67 7.50 -15.88 25.00
C GLU A 67 7.52 -16.55 23.61
N ASN A 68 6.94 -15.94 22.57
CA ASN A 68 6.95 -16.52 21.20
C ASN A 68 8.05 -15.98 20.26
N LEU A 69 8.98 -15.16 20.77
CA LEU A 69 9.97 -14.47 19.95
C LEU A 69 11.03 -15.39 19.31
N SER A 70 11.31 -16.57 19.87
CA SER A 70 12.36 -17.47 19.34
C SER A 70 11.88 -18.46 18.26
N LYS A 71 10.58 -18.82 18.25
CA LYS A 71 10.04 -19.82 17.31
C LYS A 71 9.75 -19.25 15.92
N ASN A 72 9.45 -17.95 15.81
CA ASN A 72 9.12 -17.32 14.53
C ASN A 72 10.34 -16.97 13.66
N LYS A 73 11.56 -16.93 14.25
CA LYS A 73 12.79 -16.68 13.49
C LYS A 73 13.09 -17.81 12.48
N ASN A 74 12.81 -19.05 12.87
CA ASN A 74 13.02 -20.24 12.01
C ASN A 74 12.01 -20.37 10.86
N VAL A 75 10.78 -19.86 11.02
CA VAL A 75 9.76 -19.91 9.96
C VAL A 75 10.11 -18.94 8.83
N LEU A 76 10.65 -17.77 9.19
CA LEU A 76 11.03 -16.72 8.26
C LEU A 76 12.35 -17.01 7.53
N GLU A 77 13.33 -17.62 8.21
CA GLU A 77 14.53 -18.16 7.55
C GLU A 77 14.19 -19.26 6.53
N ASN A 78 13.21 -20.12 6.83
CA ASN A 78 12.71 -21.11 5.88
C ASN A 78 11.99 -20.47 4.68
N TYR A 79 11.32 -19.34 4.88
CA TYR A 79 10.65 -18.59 3.81
C TYR A 79 11.66 -17.90 2.87
N LEU A 80 12.71 -17.29 3.40
CA LEU A 80 13.80 -16.68 2.63
C LEU A 80 14.70 -17.73 1.94
N SER A 81 14.89 -18.90 2.57
CA SER A 81 15.60 -20.04 1.96
C SER A 81 14.86 -20.63 0.75
N ALA A 82 13.53 -20.53 0.69
CA ALA A 82 12.75 -21.02 -0.44
C ALA A 82 12.91 -20.14 -1.70
N GLU A 83 13.17 -18.83 -1.55
CA GLU A 83 13.45 -17.93 -2.69
C GLU A 83 14.81 -18.22 -3.37
N LYS A 84 15.80 -18.78 -2.66
CA LYS A 84 17.11 -19.16 -3.25
C LYS A 84 17.05 -20.31 -4.25
N HIS A 85 15.97 -21.11 -4.26
CA HIS A 85 15.86 -22.29 -5.13
C HIS A 85 14.95 -22.10 -6.36
N ILE A 86 14.38 -20.91 -6.55
CA ILE A 86 13.52 -20.61 -7.71
C ILE A 86 14.21 -19.56 -8.58
N SER A 87 15.16 -20.02 -9.39
CA SER A 87 15.72 -19.26 -10.51
C SER A 87 14.71 -19.29 -11.66
N PHE A 88 13.91 -18.24 -11.83
CA PHE A 88 13.16 -18.05 -13.08
C PHE A 88 14.11 -17.54 -14.17
N LYS A 89 14.43 -18.40 -15.13
CA LYS A 89 14.87 -17.98 -16.46
C LYS A 89 13.73 -17.17 -17.09
N ASN A 90 13.96 -15.88 -17.30
CA ASN A 90 13.10 -15.07 -18.15
C ASN A 90 13.45 -15.37 -19.61
N GLU A 91 12.55 -16.02 -20.33
CA GLU A 91 12.63 -16.19 -21.78
C GLU A 91 11.38 -15.49 -22.37
N TYR A 92 11.56 -14.23 -22.73
CA TYR A 92 10.63 -13.49 -23.58
C TYR A 92 11.45 -12.73 -24.61
N ASP A 93 11.92 -13.47 -25.61
CA ASP A 93 12.26 -12.94 -26.93
C ASP A 93 11.68 -13.88 -27.99
N ASN A 94 11.07 -13.28 -29.02
CA ASN A 94 10.52 -13.87 -30.24
C ASN A 94 9.06 -14.36 -30.21
N ILE A 95 8.14 -13.48 -30.61
CA ILE A 95 7.06 -13.87 -31.53
C ILE A 95 7.07 -12.89 -32.72
N ASN A 96 7.65 -13.34 -33.82
CA ASN A 96 7.46 -12.78 -35.16
C ASN A 96 6.03 -13.05 -35.62
N ILE A 97 5.33 -12.01 -36.03
CA ILE A 97 4.01 -12.09 -36.68
C ILE A 97 4.24 -12.48 -38.14
N LEU A 98 3.92 -13.72 -38.49
CA LEU A 98 3.74 -14.15 -39.88
C LEU A 98 2.26 -14.01 -40.27
N LYS A 99 2.04 -13.18 -41.27
CA LYS A 99 0.80 -13.03 -42.03
C LYS A 99 0.46 -14.34 -42.75
N THR A 100 -0.81 -14.72 -42.77
CA THR A 100 -1.45 -15.33 -43.95
C THR A 100 -2.90 -14.89 -44.06
N ASP A 101 -3.22 -14.33 -45.21
CA ASP A 101 -4.55 -14.03 -45.71
C ASP A 101 -5.35 -15.31 -45.99
N SER A 102 -6.68 -15.28 -45.81
CA SER A 102 -7.61 -15.58 -46.92
C SER A 102 -9.07 -15.38 -46.51
N THR A 103 -9.65 -14.45 -47.25
CA THR A 103 -11.06 -14.17 -47.55
C THR A 103 -11.87 -15.43 -47.88
N ILE A 104 -13.04 -15.63 -47.26
CA ILE A 104 -14.29 -16.04 -47.94
C ILE A 104 -15.50 -15.45 -47.18
N LYS A 105 -16.24 -14.56 -47.85
CA LYS A 105 -17.66 -14.23 -47.58
C LYS A 105 -18.51 -15.20 -48.39
N THR A 106 -19.61 -15.74 -47.84
CA THR A 106 -21.00 -15.36 -48.17
C THR A 106 -22.05 -16.34 -47.62
N GLN A 107 -23.21 -15.76 -47.29
CA GLN A 107 -24.60 -16.25 -47.31
C GLN A 107 -25.31 -16.68 -45.99
N ASN A 108 -26.29 -15.83 -45.64
CA ASN A 108 -27.46 -16.09 -44.80
C ASN A 108 -28.40 -17.10 -45.49
N ASP A 109 -29.05 -17.98 -44.73
CA ASP A 109 -30.44 -17.78 -44.29
C ASP A 109 -30.96 -18.92 -43.39
N ASN A 110 -31.83 -18.49 -42.49
CA ASN A 110 -32.60 -19.17 -41.44
C ASN A 110 -33.10 -20.61 -41.67
N LYS A 111 -32.99 -21.44 -40.62
CA LYS A 111 -34.10 -22.28 -40.15
C LYS A 111 -34.04 -22.55 -38.65
N SER A 112 -35.20 -22.33 -38.03
CA SER A 112 -35.50 -22.25 -36.61
C SER A 112 -35.44 -23.56 -35.82
N SER A 113 -35.51 -23.35 -34.50
CA SER A 113 -36.24 -24.12 -33.49
C SER A 113 -35.69 -25.48 -33.05
N SER A 114 -34.96 -25.47 -31.95
CA SER A 114 -35.33 -26.12 -30.67
C SER A 114 -34.14 -26.01 -29.71
N PHE A 115 -34.39 -25.97 -28.40
CA PHE A 115 -33.41 -25.93 -27.30
C PHE A 115 -32.91 -24.56 -26.82
N ILE A 116 -33.81 -23.66 -26.39
CA ILE A 116 -33.60 -22.89 -25.14
C ILE A 116 -34.96 -22.77 -24.44
N GLU A 117 -35.29 -23.77 -23.64
CA GLU A 117 -36.34 -23.68 -22.61
C GLU A 117 -35.94 -24.65 -21.50
N ASN A 118 -35.35 -24.09 -20.43
CA ASN A 118 -35.26 -24.63 -19.06
C ASN A 118 -34.02 -24.06 -18.35
N GLN A 119 -34.21 -22.99 -17.57
CA GLN A 119 -33.61 -22.76 -16.24
C GLN A 119 -33.83 -21.31 -15.75
N ASN A 120 -35.09 -20.84 -15.77
CA ASN A 120 -35.50 -19.60 -15.09
C ASN A 120 -36.82 -19.80 -14.32
N GLN A 121 -36.87 -20.85 -13.48
CA GLN A 121 -37.97 -21.10 -12.55
C GLN A 121 -37.47 -21.66 -11.22
N THR A 122 -36.59 -20.93 -10.52
CA THR A 122 -36.49 -21.00 -9.05
C THR A 122 -35.69 -19.78 -8.59
N LEU A 123 -36.39 -18.77 -8.04
CA LEU A 123 -35.91 -17.62 -7.22
C LEU A 123 -36.83 -16.40 -7.38
N GLN A 124 -38.14 -16.62 -7.47
CA GLN A 124 -39.14 -15.59 -7.18
C GLN A 124 -40.34 -16.29 -6.54
N ASN A 125 -40.29 -16.45 -5.21
CA ASN A 125 -41.43 -16.69 -4.33
C ASN A 125 -40.88 -16.77 -2.90
N ASN A 126 -40.86 -15.63 -2.20
CA ASN A 126 -41.05 -15.51 -0.74
C ASN A 126 -40.81 -14.05 -0.31
N VAL A 127 -41.67 -13.15 -0.79
CA VAL A 127 -41.94 -11.87 -0.13
C VAL A 127 -43.45 -11.71 -0.11
N ASN A 128 -44.05 -11.92 1.06
CA ASN A 128 -45.30 -11.34 1.58
C ASN A 128 -46.02 -12.32 2.51
N LYS A 129 -45.79 -12.18 3.82
CA LYS A 129 -46.82 -12.01 4.86
C LYS A 129 -46.20 -12.22 6.24
N THR A 130 -46.06 -11.13 6.98
CA THR A 130 -46.53 -11.02 8.37
C THR A 130 -46.45 -9.54 8.76
N ASN A 131 -47.60 -8.87 8.74
CA ASN A 131 -47.82 -7.62 9.43
C ASN A 131 -48.13 -7.95 10.89
N LEU A 132 -47.41 -7.35 11.84
CA LEU A 132 -47.98 -6.95 13.12
C LEU A 132 -47.33 -5.65 13.56
N SER A 133 -48.19 -4.66 13.74
CA SER A 133 -47.97 -3.38 14.38
C SER A 133 -47.57 -3.54 15.84
N ASP A 134 -46.53 -2.84 16.27
CA ASP A 134 -46.52 -2.21 17.59
C ASP A 134 -45.59 -0.99 17.58
N THR A 135 -46.22 0.17 17.71
CA THR A 135 -45.61 1.42 18.13
C THR A 135 -45.25 1.35 19.60
N SER A 136 -44.03 1.74 19.96
CA SER A 136 -43.70 2.67 21.08
C SER A 136 -42.38 2.34 21.79
N TYR A 137 -41.69 3.41 22.20
CA TYR A 137 -40.56 3.48 23.14
C TYR A 137 -39.25 2.79 22.74
N TYR A 138 -38.28 3.59 22.29
CA TYR A 138 -37.01 3.81 23.01
C TYR A 138 -36.34 5.07 22.47
N ASN A 139 -36.54 6.18 23.18
CA ASN A 139 -35.57 7.26 23.23
C ASN A 139 -34.30 6.67 23.87
N SER A 140 -33.19 6.67 23.14
CA SER A 140 -31.86 6.55 23.74
C SER A 140 -30.91 7.47 23.00
N SER A 141 -30.84 8.69 23.52
CA SER A 141 -29.72 9.61 23.41
C SER A 141 -28.38 8.87 23.44
N THR A 142 -27.65 8.91 22.33
CA THR A 142 -26.23 8.52 22.29
C THR A 142 -25.37 9.60 22.95
N PRO A 143 -24.26 9.22 23.60
CA PRO A 143 -23.65 10.00 24.67
C PRO A 143 -23.07 11.33 24.19
N GLU A 144 -23.26 12.32 25.04
CA GLU A 144 -22.76 13.69 24.93
C GLU A 144 -21.30 13.75 24.49
N ALA A 145 -21.05 14.68 23.57
CA ALA A 145 -19.75 15.19 23.25
C ALA A 145 -19.04 15.60 24.54
N THR A 146 -17.82 15.11 24.76
CA THR A 146 -16.94 15.72 25.74
C THR A 146 -16.57 17.11 25.23
N ASP A 147 -17.29 18.11 25.71
CA ASP A 147 -16.96 19.52 25.56
C ASP A 147 -15.53 19.76 26.05
N ASN A 148 -14.67 20.27 25.16
CA ASN A 148 -13.32 20.70 25.51
C ASN A 148 -13.16 22.18 25.11
N GLU A 149 -12.79 22.97 26.13
CA GLU A 149 -12.33 24.37 26.30
C GLU A 149 -12.49 25.45 25.21
N ASP A 150 -12.58 25.14 23.91
CA ASP A 150 -12.71 26.13 22.82
C ASP A 150 -14.11 26.16 22.17
N GLY A 151 -15.03 25.29 22.60
CA GLY A 151 -16.37 25.15 22.01
C GLY A 151 -16.39 24.58 20.58
N ILE A 152 -15.22 24.21 20.03
CA ILE A 152 -15.09 23.61 18.70
C ILE A 152 -15.00 22.09 18.83
N SER A 153 -16.00 21.39 18.27
CA SER A 153 -16.03 19.93 18.25
C SER A 153 -15.01 19.33 17.28
N MET A 154 -14.65 18.06 17.50
CA MET A 154 -13.85 17.30 16.54
C MET A 154 -14.60 17.15 15.21
N CYS A 155 -13.89 17.22 14.08
CA CYS A 155 -14.49 16.93 12.78
C CYS A 155 -15.11 15.53 12.77
N PRO A 156 -16.18 15.28 12.00
CA PRO A 156 -16.82 13.97 11.94
C PRO A 156 -15.83 12.89 11.45
N MET A 157 -16.04 11.64 11.88
CA MET A 157 -15.19 10.51 11.47
C MET A 157 -15.20 10.29 9.95
N TYR A 158 -16.36 10.51 9.34
CA TYR A 158 -16.55 10.54 7.90
C TYR A 158 -16.80 11.98 7.48
N PRO A 159 -15.85 12.63 6.80
CA PRO A 159 -16.02 14.00 6.33
C PRO A 159 -17.27 14.12 5.44
N PRO A 160 -18.12 15.14 5.65
CA PRO A 160 -19.41 15.25 4.98
C PRO A 160 -19.29 15.67 3.50
N ASP A 161 -18.17 16.30 3.13
CA ASP A 161 -17.96 16.90 1.81
C ASP A 161 -17.27 15.95 0.80
N LEU A 162 -17.11 14.67 1.14
CA LEU A 162 -16.56 13.67 0.22
C LEU A 162 -17.45 13.48 -1.00
N LYS A 163 -16.85 13.41 -2.18
CA LYS A 163 -17.54 13.28 -3.47
C LYS A 163 -17.56 11.84 -3.99
N GLY A 164 -16.72 10.95 -3.43
CA GLY A 164 -16.46 9.64 -3.99
C GLY A 164 -15.51 9.74 -5.18
N PRO A 165 -15.85 9.15 -6.34
CA PRO A 165 -15.03 9.26 -7.53
C PRO A 165 -14.81 10.72 -7.96
N ILE A 166 -13.55 11.07 -8.20
CA ILE A 166 -13.11 12.41 -8.62
C ILE A 166 -12.25 12.33 -9.88
N LEU A 167 -12.35 13.35 -10.73
CA LEU A 167 -11.55 13.45 -11.94
C LEU A 167 -10.19 14.07 -11.63
N VAL A 168 -9.15 13.49 -12.21
CA VAL A 168 -7.77 14.01 -12.14
C VAL A 168 -7.53 14.96 -13.31
N GLN A 169 -7.14 16.19 -13.00
CA GLN A 169 -6.71 17.18 -14.00
C GLN A 169 -5.21 17.03 -14.22
N GLU A 170 -4.80 16.47 -15.36
CA GLU A 170 -3.39 16.18 -15.65
C GLU A 170 -2.59 17.40 -16.11
N GLU A 171 -3.27 18.40 -16.67
CA GLU A 171 -2.68 19.65 -17.14
C GLU A 171 -3.28 20.81 -16.37
N VAL A 172 -2.43 21.53 -15.62
CA VAL A 172 -2.83 22.65 -14.78
C VAL A 172 -1.86 23.80 -15.03
N SER A 173 -2.36 24.91 -15.57
CA SER A 173 -1.57 26.13 -15.81
C SER A 173 -1.43 26.98 -14.54
N GLU A 174 -2.48 27.05 -13.73
CA GLU A 174 -2.49 27.71 -12.42
C GLU A 174 -3.35 26.91 -11.45
N VAL A 175 -2.92 26.82 -10.19
CA VAL A 175 -3.71 26.18 -9.14
C VAL A 175 -4.99 26.99 -8.87
N SER A 176 -6.14 26.32 -8.96
CA SER A 176 -7.45 26.93 -8.75
C SER A 176 -7.59 27.69 -7.42
N LYS A 177 -8.50 28.67 -7.39
CA LYS A 177 -8.80 29.42 -6.16
C LYS A 177 -9.23 28.51 -5.01
N GLU A 178 -10.05 27.49 -5.28
CA GLU A 178 -10.51 26.51 -4.28
C GLU A 178 -9.32 25.76 -3.62
N ALA A 179 -8.35 25.33 -4.42
CA ALA A 179 -7.15 24.67 -3.91
C ALA A 179 -6.28 25.61 -3.07
N ARG A 180 -6.18 26.90 -3.43
CA ARG A 180 -5.36 27.89 -2.70
C ARG A 180 -6.03 28.50 -1.47
N GLN A 181 -7.36 28.57 -1.46
CA GLN A 181 -8.11 29.30 -0.44
C GLN A 181 -7.77 28.80 0.97
N ASP A 182 -7.41 29.72 1.86
CA ASP A 182 -7.06 29.46 3.26
C ASP A 182 -5.83 28.56 3.49
N VAL A 183 -5.09 28.19 2.43
CA VAL A 183 -3.79 27.50 2.59
C VAL A 183 -2.78 28.52 3.10
N LEU A 184 -2.20 28.21 4.24
CA LEU A 184 -1.15 29.00 4.87
C LEU A 184 0.19 28.73 4.17
N LYS A 185 1.05 29.75 4.20
CA LYS A 185 2.43 29.66 3.71
C LYS A 185 3.13 28.44 4.30
N GLY A 186 3.85 27.73 3.43
CA GLY A 186 4.40 26.40 3.66
C GLY A 186 3.48 25.28 3.19
N GLY A 187 2.32 25.57 2.60
CA GLY A 187 1.36 24.57 2.12
C GLY A 187 0.59 23.88 3.23
N SER A 188 0.30 24.61 4.30
CA SER A 188 -0.36 24.08 5.48
C SER A 188 -1.84 24.47 5.51
N TRP A 189 -2.72 23.57 5.90
CA TRP A 189 -4.14 23.88 6.04
C TRP A 189 -4.76 23.05 7.15
N ALA A 190 -5.76 23.62 7.84
CA ALA A 190 -6.60 22.92 8.79
C ALA A 190 -8.04 23.45 8.71
N PRO A 191 -9.06 22.63 9.00
CA PRO A 191 -10.44 23.08 9.08
C PRO A 191 -10.61 24.11 10.21
N THR A 192 -11.43 25.13 9.97
CA THR A 192 -11.73 26.20 10.94
C THR A 192 -13.03 25.97 11.71
N ARG A 193 -13.94 25.14 11.17
CA ARG A 193 -15.26 24.87 11.76
C ARG A 193 -15.29 23.67 12.72
N CYS A 194 -14.21 22.90 12.75
CA CYS A 194 -14.06 21.73 13.60
C CYS A 194 -12.56 21.46 13.79
N ARG A 195 -12.20 20.75 14.86
CA ARG A 195 -10.82 20.33 15.09
C ARG A 195 -10.53 19.07 14.29
N ALA A 196 -9.54 19.12 13.40
CA ALA A 196 -9.13 17.96 12.60
C ALA A 196 -8.79 16.76 13.49
N ARG A 197 -9.22 15.56 13.08
CA ARG A 197 -8.89 14.31 13.79
C ARG A 197 -7.44 13.88 13.63
N TYR A 198 -6.84 14.24 12.51
CA TYR A 198 -5.50 13.78 12.14
C TYR A 198 -4.66 14.95 11.62
N ARG A 199 -3.41 14.97 12.09
CA ARG A 199 -2.33 15.82 11.57
C ARG A 199 -1.46 14.99 10.62
N LEU A 200 -1.34 15.44 9.38
CA LEU A 200 -0.68 14.70 8.30
C LEU A 200 0.50 15.49 7.69
N ALA A 201 1.70 14.93 7.74
CA ALA A 201 2.81 15.40 6.92
C ALA A 201 2.84 14.62 5.60
N ILE A 202 2.84 15.33 4.47
CA ILE A 202 2.94 14.70 3.14
C ILE A 202 4.33 14.93 2.59
N ILE A 203 5.08 13.85 2.43
CA ILE A 203 6.46 13.82 1.98
C ILE A 203 6.47 13.42 0.50
N VAL A 204 6.91 14.35 -0.34
CA VAL A 204 6.94 14.20 -1.80
C VAL A 204 8.41 14.22 -2.26
N PRO A 205 9.02 13.06 -2.58
CA PRO A 205 10.37 13.03 -3.12
C PRO A 205 10.35 13.64 -4.53
N TYR A 206 11.29 14.52 -4.82
CA TYR A 206 11.22 15.36 -6.02
C TYR A 206 12.58 15.58 -6.69
N ARG A 207 12.59 15.52 -8.03
CA ARG A 207 13.60 16.13 -8.91
C ARG A 207 13.09 16.13 -10.34
N ASP A 208 13.23 17.24 -11.07
CA ASP A 208 12.91 17.35 -12.51
C ASP A 208 11.50 16.89 -12.93
N ARG A 209 10.49 17.16 -12.10
CA ARG A 209 9.07 16.84 -12.35
C ARG A 209 8.18 18.08 -12.37
N LYS A 210 8.66 19.17 -13.00
CA LYS A 210 7.99 20.49 -12.97
C LYS A 210 6.54 20.44 -13.48
N LEU A 211 6.27 19.64 -14.52
CA LEU A 211 4.93 19.51 -15.11
C LEU A 211 3.93 18.84 -14.16
N GLN A 212 4.40 18.07 -13.19
CA GLN A 212 3.55 17.33 -12.25
C GLN A 212 3.21 18.14 -10.98
N ILE A 213 3.98 19.20 -10.67
CA ILE A 213 3.78 20.00 -9.45
C ILE A 213 2.38 20.62 -9.39
N LEU A 214 1.97 21.36 -10.43
CA LEU A 214 0.69 22.09 -10.39
C LEU A 214 -0.52 21.15 -10.37
N PRO A 215 -0.59 20.08 -11.21
CA PRO A 215 -1.60 19.03 -11.08
C PRO A 215 -1.66 18.43 -9.68
N PHE A 216 -0.49 18.11 -9.10
CA PHE A 216 -0.39 17.55 -7.76
C PHE A 216 -0.94 18.49 -6.69
N LEU A 217 -0.45 19.73 -6.63
CA LEU A 217 -0.85 20.70 -5.61
C LEU A 217 -2.35 20.99 -5.70
N GLN A 218 -2.88 21.18 -6.91
CA GLN A 218 -4.31 21.40 -7.09
C GLN A 218 -5.13 20.21 -6.57
N HIS A 219 -4.78 19.01 -7.01
CA HIS A 219 -5.54 17.80 -6.69
C HIS A 219 -5.48 17.47 -5.19
N MET A 220 -4.28 17.49 -4.62
CA MET A 220 -4.04 17.13 -3.23
C MET A 220 -4.65 18.14 -2.27
N HIS A 221 -4.49 19.46 -2.50
CA HIS A 221 -5.13 20.44 -1.61
C HIS A 221 -6.66 20.30 -1.59
N GLN A 222 -7.29 20.14 -2.76
CA GLN A 222 -8.74 19.98 -2.84
C GLN A 222 -9.21 18.71 -2.12
N LEU A 223 -8.53 17.58 -2.32
CA LEU A 223 -8.88 16.31 -1.70
C LEU A 223 -8.70 16.35 -0.18
N LEU A 224 -7.56 16.81 0.31
CA LEU A 224 -7.22 16.80 1.73
C LEU A 224 -8.10 17.77 2.54
N LYS A 225 -8.53 18.88 1.92
CA LYS A 225 -9.53 19.80 2.49
C LYS A 225 -10.89 19.13 2.66
N ARG A 226 -11.38 18.42 1.63
CA ARG A 226 -12.63 17.64 1.72
C ARG A 226 -12.55 16.56 2.79
N GLN A 227 -11.36 16.02 3.03
CA GLN A 227 -11.10 15.05 4.10
C GLN A 227 -10.94 15.69 5.50
N GLN A 228 -11.03 17.03 5.62
CA GLN A 228 -10.97 17.78 6.88
C GLN A 228 -9.70 17.49 7.71
N LEU A 229 -8.56 17.31 7.04
CA LEU A 229 -7.27 17.04 7.67
C LEU A 229 -6.56 18.33 8.09
N ASN A 230 -5.76 18.27 9.15
CA ASN A 230 -4.70 19.27 9.37
C ASN A 230 -3.45 18.73 8.67
N TYR A 231 -2.94 19.40 7.64
CA TYR A 231 -1.84 18.84 6.86
C TYR A 231 -0.83 19.89 6.40
N THR A 232 0.37 19.42 6.07
CA THR A 232 1.41 20.20 5.38
C THR A 232 2.05 19.36 4.28
N ILE A 233 2.30 19.97 3.12
CA ILE A 233 2.97 19.35 1.97
C ILE A 233 4.45 19.74 1.94
N TYR A 234 5.33 18.73 1.94
CA TYR A 234 6.78 18.87 1.87
C TYR A 234 7.32 18.26 0.57
N PHE A 235 7.86 19.10 -0.30
CA PHE A 235 8.64 18.64 -1.46
C PHE A 235 10.10 18.50 -1.05
N VAL A 236 10.63 17.28 -1.14
CA VAL A 236 12.02 16.95 -0.79
C VAL A 236 12.82 16.84 -2.08
N GLU A 237 13.52 17.91 -2.43
CA GLU A 237 14.23 18.06 -3.70
C GLU A 237 15.69 17.62 -3.60
N GLN A 238 16.05 16.58 -4.36
CA GLN A 238 17.44 16.12 -4.43
C GLN A 238 18.29 17.08 -5.25
N HIS A 239 19.28 17.68 -4.61
CA HIS A 239 20.33 18.46 -5.26
C HIS A 239 21.38 17.57 -5.94
N GLY A 240 22.01 18.09 -6.98
CA GLY A 240 23.09 17.43 -7.72
C GLY A 240 22.62 16.48 -8.82
N GLU A 241 23.59 15.94 -9.55
CA GLU A 241 23.38 15.17 -10.80
C GLU A 241 23.38 13.65 -10.59
N GLU A 242 23.55 13.20 -9.35
CA GLU A 242 23.58 11.78 -9.01
C GLU A 242 22.27 11.07 -9.37
N LEU A 243 22.27 9.73 -9.43
CA LEU A 243 21.02 8.99 -9.60
C LEU A 243 19.98 9.40 -8.54
N PHE A 244 18.70 9.42 -8.93
CA PHE A 244 17.65 9.80 -8.00
C PHE A 244 17.50 8.71 -6.94
N ASN A 245 17.50 9.06 -5.66
CA ASN A 245 17.32 8.10 -4.57
C ASN A 245 16.06 8.46 -3.78
N ARG A 246 14.94 7.90 -4.25
CA ARG A 246 13.61 8.14 -3.70
C ARG A 246 13.56 7.81 -2.20
N ALA A 247 14.07 6.64 -1.82
CA ALA A 247 14.06 6.15 -0.44
C ALA A 247 14.77 7.09 0.55
N CYS A 248 15.96 7.59 0.20
CA CYS A 248 16.67 8.58 1.02
C CYS A 248 15.83 9.85 1.25
N LEU A 249 15.16 10.33 0.22
CA LEU A 249 14.33 11.55 0.31
C LEU A 249 13.08 11.32 1.17
N LEU A 250 12.49 10.12 1.16
CA LEU A 250 11.39 9.76 2.06
C LEU A 250 11.83 9.78 3.52
N ASN A 251 12.97 9.13 3.83
CA ASN A 251 13.56 9.13 5.18
C ASN A 251 13.86 10.54 5.67
N LEU A 252 14.53 11.34 4.83
CA LEU A 252 14.89 12.72 5.14
C LEU A 252 13.65 13.57 5.38
N GLY A 253 12.69 13.51 4.46
CA GLY A 253 11.45 14.29 4.58
C GLY A 253 10.69 13.97 5.85
N TYR A 254 10.65 12.69 6.26
CA TYR A 254 10.10 12.29 7.56
C TYR A 254 10.85 12.97 8.72
N LEU A 255 12.18 12.93 8.73
CA LEU A 255 12.99 13.54 9.80
C LEU A 255 12.81 15.05 9.88
N GLU A 256 12.77 15.76 8.74
CA GLU A 256 12.58 17.21 8.72
C GLU A 256 11.14 17.61 9.08
N ALA A 257 10.13 16.93 8.54
CA ALA A 257 8.74 17.21 8.88
C ALA A 257 8.46 16.98 10.37
N LYS A 258 9.03 15.93 10.98
CA LYS A 258 8.91 15.64 12.41
C LYS A 258 9.40 16.78 13.33
N LYS A 259 10.30 17.66 12.85
CA LYS A 259 10.77 18.83 13.60
C LYS A 259 9.77 19.99 13.59
N GLU A 260 8.95 20.09 12.54
CA GLU A 260 8.03 21.23 12.33
C GLU A 260 6.69 21.07 13.07
N GLY A 261 6.34 19.86 13.50
CA GLY A 261 5.12 19.68 14.26
C GLY A 261 4.86 18.26 14.72
N PRO A 262 3.96 18.10 15.71
CA PRO A 262 3.45 16.79 16.08
C PRO A 262 2.55 16.25 14.97
N TRP A 263 3.05 15.28 14.22
CA TRP A 263 2.30 14.58 13.17
C TRP A 263 1.75 13.26 13.70
N ASP A 264 0.47 13.00 13.45
CA ASP A 264 -0.15 11.70 13.75
C ASP A 264 0.14 10.68 12.65
N CYS A 265 0.41 11.18 11.44
CA CYS A 265 0.59 10.36 10.25
C CYS A 265 1.55 11.02 9.26
N PHE A 266 2.29 10.19 8.52
CA PHE A 266 3.12 10.61 7.40
C PHE A 266 2.64 9.91 6.13
N ALA A 267 2.38 10.70 5.09
CA ALA A 267 2.16 10.21 3.73
C ALA A 267 3.46 10.27 2.94
N PHE A 268 3.85 9.15 2.33
CA PHE A 268 4.98 9.06 1.40
C PHE A 268 4.40 8.92 0.01
N HIS A 269 4.63 9.92 -0.84
CA HIS A 269 3.77 10.11 -2.00
C HIS A 269 4.51 10.57 -3.23
N ASP A 270 4.38 9.82 -4.31
CA ASP A 270 4.95 10.19 -5.61
C ASP A 270 4.18 11.39 -6.18
N VAL A 271 4.91 12.35 -6.74
CA VAL A 271 4.32 13.59 -7.29
C VAL A 271 3.40 13.33 -8.49
N ASP A 272 3.58 12.20 -9.17
CA ASP A 272 2.85 11.83 -10.38
C ASP A 272 1.70 10.84 -10.14
N MET A 273 1.37 10.53 -8.88
CA MET A 273 0.36 9.53 -8.55
C MET A 273 -0.83 10.17 -7.85
N LEU A 274 -1.93 10.45 -8.55
CA LEU A 274 -3.09 11.16 -7.99
C LEU A 274 -4.28 10.23 -7.72
N PRO A 275 -4.90 10.25 -6.53
CA PRO A 275 -6.06 9.41 -6.20
C PRO A 275 -7.30 9.79 -7.03
N GLU A 276 -8.05 8.80 -7.50
CA GLU A 276 -9.29 9.00 -8.28
C GLU A 276 -10.57 8.91 -7.44
N ASP A 277 -10.46 8.76 -6.12
CA ASP A 277 -11.60 8.67 -5.20
C ASP A 277 -11.24 9.28 -3.84
N ASP A 278 -11.98 10.29 -3.39
CA ASP A 278 -11.69 10.97 -2.12
C ASP A 278 -12.17 10.21 -0.87
N ARG A 279 -12.85 9.06 -1.06
CA ARG A 279 -13.09 8.09 0.02
C ARG A 279 -11.84 7.28 0.38
N ASN A 280 -10.76 7.39 -0.42
CA ASN A 280 -9.45 6.89 -0.02
C ASN A 280 -8.80 7.84 0.99
N LEU A 281 -9.17 7.69 2.27
CA LEU A 281 -8.82 8.65 3.32
C LEU A 281 -7.31 8.68 3.64
N TYR A 282 -6.72 9.87 3.75
CA TYR A 282 -5.30 10.10 4.04
C TYR A 282 -5.03 10.24 5.54
N HIS A 283 -5.28 9.17 6.30
CA HIS A 283 -4.88 9.08 7.69
C HIS A 283 -4.32 7.69 8.00
N CYS A 284 -3.47 7.58 9.00
CA CYS A 284 -2.85 6.31 9.35
C CYS A 284 -3.86 5.36 10.02
N SER A 285 -3.50 4.08 10.08
CA SER A 285 -4.22 3.06 10.86
C SER A 285 -3.23 2.27 11.71
N LEU A 286 -3.71 1.27 12.45
CA LEU A 286 -2.86 0.39 13.26
C LEU A 286 -1.81 -0.36 12.43
N GLN A 287 -2.02 -0.49 11.12
CA GLN A 287 -1.14 -1.16 10.18
C GLN A 287 -0.67 -0.18 9.10
N PRO A 288 0.55 -0.31 8.56
CA PRO A 288 1.02 0.50 7.42
C PRO A 288 0.02 0.43 6.26
N ARG A 289 -0.38 1.59 5.73
CA ARG A 289 -1.41 1.65 4.67
C ARG A 289 -0.77 1.87 3.30
N HIS A 290 -1.18 1.07 2.33
CA HIS A 290 -0.86 1.31 0.92
C HIS A 290 -2.10 1.88 0.21
N LEU A 291 -1.95 3.09 -0.36
CA LEU A 291 -3.05 3.82 -0.98
C LEU A 291 -3.17 3.53 -2.48
N ALA A 292 -2.06 3.38 -3.20
CA ALA A 292 -2.02 3.23 -4.65
C ALA A 292 -2.23 1.78 -5.14
N VAL A 293 -3.39 1.19 -4.84
CA VAL A 293 -3.67 -0.24 -5.06
C VAL A 293 -3.95 -0.60 -6.52
N ALA A 294 -4.67 0.25 -7.26
CA ALA A 294 -5.01 0.04 -8.66
C ALA A 294 -4.65 1.28 -9.47
N THR A 295 -3.61 1.19 -10.31
CA THR A 295 -3.06 2.38 -10.99
C THR A 295 -3.32 2.37 -12.49
N SER A 296 -3.49 3.54 -13.09
CA SER A 296 -3.71 3.68 -14.54
C SER A 296 -2.56 3.07 -15.36
N ALA A 297 -1.32 3.17 -14.87
CA ALA A 297 -0.13 2.57 -15.49
C ALA A 297 -0.22 1.05 -15.62
N HIS A 298 -0.93 0.40 -14.70
CA HIS A 298 -1.18 -1.05 -14.72
C HIS A 298 -2.59 -1.39 -15.21
N LYS A 299 -3.23 -0.47 -15.97
CA LYS A 299 -4.60 -0.62 -16.48
C LYS A 299 -5.62 -0.96 -15.39
N TYR A 300 -5.41 -0.41 -14.19
CA TYR A 300 -6.22 -0.63 -12.99
C TYR A 300 -6.37 -2.11 -12.57
N ARG A 301 -5.44 -2.98 -12.99
CA ARG A 301 -5.34 -4.32 -12.43
C ARG A 301 -4.93 -4.18 -10.97
N SER A 302 -5.73 -4.76 -10.06
CA SER A 302 -5.50 -4.67 -8.63
C SER A 302 -4.21 -5.36 -8.23
N ALA A 303 -3.50 -4.81 -7.24
CA ALA A 303 -2.39 -5.48 -6.55
C ALA A 303 -2.75 -6.88 -6.02
N SER A 304 -4.04 -7.19 -5.82
CA SER A 304 -4.54 -8.49 -5.35
C SER A 304 -4.69 -9.56 -6.43
N THR A 305 -4.68 -9.22 -7.72
CA THR A 305 -4.83 -10.18 -8.84
C THR A 305 -3.55 -10.39 -9.65
N LEU A 306 -2.44 -9.81 -9.21
CA LEU A 306 -1.13 -9.86 -9.86
C LEU A 306 -0.07 -10.23 -8.80
N SER A 307 1.15 -10.60 -9.18
CA SER A 307 2.30 -10.83 -8.28
C SER A 307 2.70 -9.62 -7.39
N PHE A 308 1.83 -8.61 -7.29
CA PHE A 308 1.99 -7.28 -6.67
C PHE A 308 1.42 -7.20 -5.25
N TYR A 309 1.00 -8.32 -4.63
CA TYR A 309 0.70 -8.31 -3.19
C TYR A 309 1.90 -7.80 -2.35
N LYS A 310 3.11 -8.01 -2.88
CA LYS A 310 4.41 -7.58 -2.35
C LYS A 310 4.85 -6.17 -2.79
N TYR A 311 3.92 -5.24 -3.04
CA TYR A 311 4.21 -3.88 -3.50
C TYR A 311 3.74 -2.81 -2.50
N TYR A 312 4.57 -1.78 -2.25
CA TYR A 312 4.29 -0.68 -1.32
C TYR A 312 4.65 0.71 -1.89
N GLY A 313 4.66 0.85 -3.22
CA GLY A 313 5.06 2.08 -3.91
C GLY A 313 3.92 3.04 -4.26
N GLY A 314 4.24 4.14 -4.95
CA GLY A 314 3.25 5.15 -5.35
C GLY A 314 2.84 6.06 -4.21
N ALA A 315 1.93 5.60 -3.35
CA ALA A 315 1.46 6.36 -2.19
C ALA A 315 1.17 5.44 -1.00
N ALA A 316 1.73 5.78 0.16
CA ALA A 316 1.63 5.01 1.38
C ALA A 316 1.55 5.90 2.62
N LEU A 317 1.04 5.35 3.73
CA LEU A 317 0.90 6.05 5.01
C LEU A 317 1.47 5.20 6.15
N MET A 318 2.22 5.82 7.05
CA MET A 318 2.71 5.18 8.27
C MET A 318 2.73 6.17 9.43
N THR A 319 2.48 5.67 10.64
CA THR A 319 2.70 6.44 11.88
C THR A 319 4.21 6.56 12.15
N SER A 320 4.61 7.51 13.00
CA SER A 320 6.02 7.61 13.44
C SER A 320 6.52 6.29 14.01
N ASP A 321 5.73 5.64 14.87
CA ASP A 321 6.10 4.36 15.49
C ASP A 321 6.32 3.26 14.45
N GLN A 322 5.46 3.18 13.43
CA GLN A 322 5.61 2.20 12.35
C GLN A 322 6.89 2.45 11.53
N ILE A 323 7.19 3.72 11.24
CA ILE A 323 8.37 4.14 10.47
C ILE A 323 9.65 3.82 11.25
N GLU A 324 9.68 4.17 12.53
CA GLU A 324 10.82 3.91 13.43
C GLU A 324 11.05 2.42 13.63
N LYS A 325 9.97 1.63 13.77
CA LYS A 325 10.04 0.18 13.93
C LYS A 325 10.71 -0.52 12.75
N VAL A 326 10.45 -0.07 11.51
CA VAL A 326 11.11 -0.61 10.31
C VAL A 326 12.45 0.06 9.99
N ASN A 327 12.92 1.00 10.82
CA ASN A 327 14.07 1.86 10.57
C ASN A 327 13.97 2.62 9.23
N GLY A 328 12.78 3.03 8.81
CA GLY A 328 12.55 3.67 7.51
C GLY A 328 13.00 2.85 6.29
N TRP A 329 13.21 3.52 5.16
CA TRP A 329 13.59 2.92 3.88
C TRP A 329 15.10 2.66 3.78
N SER A 330 15.52 1.72 2.93
CA SER A 330 16.93 1.51 2.59
C SER A 330 17.54 2.72 1.88
N ASN A 331 18.72 3.17 2.31
CA ASN A 331 19.42 4.28 1.66
C ASN A 331 20.21 3.85 0.40
N ARG A 332 20.22 2.55 0.08
CA ARG A 332 21.07 1.97 -0.98
C ARG A 332 20.44 1.98 -2.38
N TYR A 333 19.17 2.31 -2.50
CA TYR A 333 18.44 2.28 -3.77
C TYR A 333 18.63 3.57 -4.59
N TRP A 334 19.73 3.60 -5.35
CA TRP A 334 20.03 4.66 -6.29
C TRP A 334 19.46 4.33 -7.67
N GLY A 335 18.58 5.18 -8.22
CA GLY A 335 17.87 4.95 -9.49
C GLY A 335 16.57 4.18 -9.34
N TRP A 336 15.90 3.88 -10.46
CA TRP A 336 14.54 3.33 -10.43
C TRP A 336 14.48 1.86 -9.98
N GLY A 337 13.63 1.61 -8.98
CA GLY A 337 13.04 0.32 -8.63
C GLY A 337 13.65 -0.40 -7.43
N GLY A 338 12.82 -1.16 -6.72
CA GLY A 338 13.20 -2.13 -5.68
C GLY A 338 13.14 -1.64 -4.24
N GLU A 339 13.13 -0.34 -4.01
CA GLU A 339 13.04 0.25 -2.67
C GLU A 339 11.68 0.02 -2.00
N ASP A 340 10.61 -0.02 -2.80
CA ASP A 340 9.26 -0.32 -2.32
C ASP A 340 9.08 -1.81 -1.99
N ASP A 341 9.77 -2.69 -2.73
CA ASP A 341 9.81 -4.12 -2.47
C ASP A 341 10.58 -4.39 -1.15
N ASP A 342 11.68 -3.67 -0.94
CA ASP A 342 12.46 -3.71 0.30
C ASP A 342 11.62 -3.25 1.50
N MET A 343 10.92 -2.12 1.38
CA MET A 343 10.04 -1.63 2.44
C MET A 343 8.92 -2.63 2.77
N TRP A 344 8.28 -3.22 1.76
CA TRP A 344 7.28 -4.27 1.99
C TRP A 344 7.85 -5.43 2.82
N ARG A 345 9.09 -5.85 2.52
CA ARG A 345 9.79 -6.91 3.28
C ARG A 345 10.09 -6.46 4.72
N ARG A 346 10.57 -5.23 4.94
CA ARG A 346 10.81 -4.67 6.29
C ARG A 346 9.55 -4.66 7.15
N ILE A 347 8.43 -4.22 6.58
CA ILE A 347 7.12 -4.23 7.26
C ILE A 347 6.76 -5.66 7.71
N ALA A 348 6.96 -6.65 6.84
CA ALA A 348 6.70 -8.05 7.16
C ALA A 348 7.65 -8.60 8.25
N LEU A 349 8.94 -8.25 8.21
CA LEU A 349 9.92 -8.64 9.24
C LEU A 349 9.53 -8.11 10.64
N GLU A 350 8.91 -6.94 10.70
CA GLU A 350 8.42 -6.32 11.94
C GLU A 350 7.02 -6.80 12.37
N ASN A 351 6.54 -7.90 11.76
CA ASN A 351 5.23 -8.52 12.01
C ASN A 351 4.05 -7.55 11.81
N MET A 352 4.19 -6.62 10.87
CA MET A 352 3.11 -5.74 10.43
C MET A 352 2.59 -6.22 9.07
N ALA A 353 1.31 -5.96 8.81
CA ALA A 353 0.67 -6.26 7.55
C ALA A 353 0.41 -4.97 6.78
N VAL A 354 0.52 -5.01 5.45
CA VAL A 354 0.13 -3.86 4.63
C VAL A 354 -1.39 -3.85 4.47
N TRP A 355 -2.03 -2.81 4.99
CA TRP A 355 -3.47 -2.59 4.87
C TRP A 355 -3.82 -1.81 3.61
N ARG A 356 -4.89 -2.22 2.92
CA ARG A 356 -5.33 -1.67 1.62
C ARG A 356 -6.85 -1.56 1.59
N LEU A 357 -7.35 -0.49 0.99
CA LEU A 357 -8.76 -0.40 0.61
C LEU A 357 -9.05 -1.23 -0.66
N PRO A 358 -10.33 -1.57 -0.92
CA PRO A 358 -10.72 -2.21 -2.17
C PRO A 358 -10.26 -1.41 -3.40
N PRO A 359 -9.84 -2.09 -4.48
CA PRO A 359 -9.28 -1.44 -5.67
C PRO A 359 -10.25 -0.51 -6.40
N GLN A 360 -11.55 -0.56 -6.10
CA GLN A 360 -12.56 0.35 -6.64
C GLN A 360 -12.45 1.77 -6.05
N ILE A 361 -11.98 1.88 -4.80
CA ILE A 361 -11.76 3.14 -4.10
C ILE A 361 -10.27 3.53 -4.17
N ALA A 362 -9.37 2.56 -4.05
CA ALA A 362 -7.93 2.79 -4.03
C ALA A 362 -7.31 2.93 -5.43
N ARG A 363 -8.00 3.67 -6.32
CA ARG A 363 -7.54 3.94 -7.68
C ARG A 363 -6.66 5.17 -7.76
N TYR A 364 -5.60 5.08 -8.55
CA TYR A 364 -4.68 6.18 -8.79
C TYR A 364 -4.45 6.39 -10.28
N LYS A 365 -4.46 7.64 -10.69
CA LYS A 365 -4.00 8.10 -11.99
C LYS A 365 -2.51 8.43 -11.92
N MET A 366 -1.71 7.75 -12.72
CA MET A 366 -0.32 8.13 -12.97
C MET A 366 -0.28 9.23 -14.05
N LEU A 367 0.33 10.37 -13.72
CA LEU A 367 0.60 11.46 -14.66
C LEU A 367 1.72 11.09 -15.62
N GLY A 368 1.60 11.56 -16.86
CA GLY A 368 2.58 11.29 -17.91
C GLY A 368 4.00 11.76 -17.55
N HIS A 369 4.99 10.88 -17.73
CA HIS A 369 6.40 11.20 -17.55
C HIS A 369 7.27 10.28 -18.41
N LYS A 370 8.54 10.67 -18.64
CA LYS A 370 9.52 9.83 -19.34
C LYS A 370 9.86 8.61 -18.48
N PRO A 371 9.64 7.37 -18.97
CA PRO A 371 10.01 6.16 -18.23
C PRO A 371 11.51 6.15 -17.91
N GLN A 372 11.86 5.66 -16.74
CA GLN A 372 13.26 5.43 -16.36
C GLN A 372 13.55 3.93 -16.41
N PRO A 373 14.70 3.51 -16.98
CA PRO A 373 15.09 2.11 -16.96
C PRO A 373 15.38 1.65 -15.53
N ARG A 374 15.07 0.38 -15.23
CA ARG A 374 15.37 -0.21 -13.93
C ARG A 374 16.87 -0.31 -13.71
N ASN A 375 17.32 0.06 -12.52
CA ASN A 375 18.71 -0.15 -12.16
C ASN A 375 18.93 -1.62 -11.81
N GLU A 376 19.87 -2.27 -12.50
CA GLU A 376 20.27 -3.65 -12.26
C GLU A 376 20.79 -3.86 -10.84
N LYS A 377 21.56 -2.90 -10.31
CA LYS A 377 22.05 -2.96 -8.91
C LYS A 377 20.90 -3.02 -7.90
N SER A 378 19.82 -2.30 -8.16
CA SER A 378 18.64 -2.33 -7.29
C SER A 378 17.92 -3.68 -7.34
N ARG A 379 17.87 -4.35 -8.50
CA ARG A 379 17.33 -5.72 -8.60
C ARG A 379 18.15 -6.70 -7.78
N ASP A 380 19.46 -6.55 -7.84
CA ASP A 380 20.40 -7.34 -7.06
C ASP A 380 20.18 -7.16 -5.55
N LEU A 381 19.99 -5.92 -5.09
CA LEU A 381 19.70 -5.63 -3.68
C LEU A 381 18.41 -6.31 -3.21
N VAL A 382 17.32 -6.21 -3.98
CA VAL A 382 16.05 -6.89 -3.62
C VAL A 382 16.22 -8.40 -3.59
N THR A 383 16.91 -8.98 -4.59
CA THR A 383 17.11 -10.43 -4.69
C THR A 383 17.99 -10.95 -3.56
N LYS A 384 19.01 -10.19 -3.16
CA LYS A 384 19.96 -10.53 -2.09
C LYS A 384 19.51 -10.07 -0.71
N PHE A 385 18.30 -9.52 -0.57
CA PHE A 385 17.79 -8.99 0.69
C PHE A 385 18.10 -9.93 1.87
N THR A 386 18.81 -9.40 2.87
CA THR A 386 19.27 -10.18 4.02
C THR A 386 18.55 -9.84 5.32
N GLY A 387 17.62 -8.88 5.31
CA GLY A 387 17.03 -8.33 6.53
C GLY A 387 18.02 -7.49 7.35
N ASP A 388 18.94 -6.81 6.67
CA ASP A 388 19.92 -5.90 7.26
C ASP A 388 19.37 -4.49 7.53
N HIS A 389 18.04 -4.31 7.50
CA HIS A 389 17.38 -3.04 7.82
C HIS A 389 17.75 -2.44 9.18
N PRO A 390 18.17 -3.18 10.23
CA PRO A 390 18.68 -2.56 11.45
C PRO A 390 19.99 -1.78 11.27
N LYS A 391 20.72 -1.98 10.17
CA LYS A 391 21.99 -1.31 9.85
C LYS A 391 21.87 -0.26 8.73
N ASP A 392 20.77 -0.28 7.98
CA ASP A 392 20.56 0.55 6.80
C ASP A 392 19.15 1.14 6.83
N GLY A 393 19.05 2.44 7.08
CA GLY A 393 17.79 3.15 7.18
C GLY A 393 17.90 4.52 7.81
N LEU A 394 16.95 4.91 8.65
CA LEU A 394 16.96 6.20 9.36
C LEU A 394 18.24 6.41 10.17
N ASN A 395 18.70 5.37 10.86
CA ASN A 395 19.89 5.43 11.69
C ASN A 395 21.22 5.60 10.94
N SER A 396 21.24 5.32 9.63
CA SER A 396 22.45 5.40 8.79
C SER A 396 22.36 6.51 7.73
N LEU A 397 21.24 7.23 7.65
CA LEU A 397 21.02 8.29 6.67
C LEU A 397 22.01 9.44 6.89
N LYS A 398 22.75 9.79 5.83
CA LYS A 398 23.66 10.94 5.80
C LYS A 398 23.17 11.98 4.82
N TYR A 399 22.95 13.21 5.25
CA TYR A 399 22.52 14.27 4.33
C TYR A 399 22.92 15.65 4.82
N LYS A 400 22.83 16.63 3.91
CA LYS A 400 22.88 18.05 4.22
C LYS A 400 21.60 18.71 3.76
N LEU A 401 20.93 19.40 4.66
CA LEU A 401 19.83 20.30 4.32
C LEU A 401 20.43 21.60 3.78
N LEU A 402 20.26 21.85 2.48
CA LEU A 402 20.86 23.01 1.81
C LEU A 402 19.96 24.24 1.92
N ASN A 403 18.65 24.06 1.76
CA ASN A 403 17.70 25.16 1.83
C ASN A 403 16.30 24.70 2.27
N VAL A 404 15.59 25.59 2.95
CA VAL A 404 14.17 25.43 3.32
C VAL A 404 13.41 26.66 2.86
N THR A 405 12.47 26.48 1.93
CA THR A 405 11.62 27.56 1.43
C THR A 405 10.15 27.24 1.66
N LYS A 406 9.45 28.07 2.43
CA LYS A 406 7.98 27.99 2.61
C LYS A 406 7.29 28.77 1.49
N TYR A 407 6.85 28.09 0.43
CA TYR A 407 6.00 28.64 -0.63
C TYR A 407 4.54 28.65 -0.20
N ASP A 408 3.66 29.34 -0.94
CA ASP A 408 2.25 29.44 -0.56
C ASP A 408 1.55 28.09 -0.41
N LEU A 409 1.90 27.12 -1.28
CA LEU A 409 1.21 25.84 -1.38
C LEU A 409 2.04 24.62 -0.92
N TYR A 410 3.30 24.80 -0.58
CA TYR A 410 4.15 23.73 -0.09
C TYR A 410 5.41 24.26 0.57
N THR A 411 6.08 23.40 1.33
CA THR A 411 7.44 23.64 1.81
C THR A 411 8.42 22.87 0.93
N SER A 412 9.42 23.56 0.38
CA SER A 412 10.52 22.97 -0.37
C SER A 412 11.71 22.74 0.57
N LEU A 413 12.24 21.52 0.55
CA LEU A 413 13.46 21.11 1.24
C LEU A 413 14.47 20.70 0.17
N ILE A 414 15.50 21.52 -0.06
CA ILE A 414 16.58 21.19 -0.99
C ILE A 414 17.69 20.48 -0.21
N VAL A 415 18.06 19.29 -0.66
CA VAL A 415 18.92 18.38 0.12
C VAL A 415 20.03 17.77 -0.72
N ASP A 416 21.20 17.62 -0.12
CA ASP A 416 22.31 16.87 -0.68
C ASP A 416 22.46 15.54 0.06
N ILE A 417 22.34 14.45 -0.69
CA ILE A 417 22.41 13.07 -0.20
C ILE A 417 23.60 12.29 -0.79
N SER A 418 24.55 12.99 -1.44
CA SER A 418 25.72 12.40 -2.09
C SER A 418 26.55 11.51 -1.13
N LEU A 419 26.53 11.82 0.17
CA LEU A 419 27.21 11.07 1.22
C LEU A 419 26.71 9.63 1.42
N ASN A 420 25.56 9.26 0.86
CA ASN A 420 25.06 7.86 0.92
C ASN A 420 25.51 7.01 -0.28
N LYS A 421 26.18 7.61 -1.28
CA LYS A 421 26.56 6.90 -2.51
C LYS A 421 27.74 5.94 -2.27
N ASP A 422 28.66 6.31 -1.37
CA ASP A 422 29.90 5.57 -1.12
C ASP A 422 29.75 4.40 -0.12
N VAL A 423 28.51 4.07 0.29
CA VAL A 423 28.23 3.04 1.31
C VAL A 423 27.79 1.69 0.69
N THR A 424 27.75 1.59 -0.65
CA THR A 424 27.32 0.37 -1.36
C THR A 424 28.43 -0.59 -1.72
#